data_AF-A0A217EF06-F1
#
_entry.id   AF-A0A217EF06-F1
#
_cell.length_a   1.000
_cell.length_b   1.000
_cell.length_c   1.000
_cell.angle_alpha   90.00
_cell.angle_beta   90.00
_cell.angle_gamma   90.00
#
_symmetry.space_group_name_H-M   'P 1'
#
loop_
_entity.id
_entity.type
_entity.pdbx_description
1 polymer ?
#
loop_
_entity_poly.entity_id
_entity_poly.type
_entity_poly.pdbx_seq_one_letter_code
_entity_poly.pdbx_strand_id
1 'polypeptide(L)'
;MLSLLYSQFKKPFYILLINMLFMSIAQASLLCQPKAFSKKNHALVCKNSFNIERATFSQVFNNVVLMTNAPLTVLQATQHMWQERIYACKNKACVQQEFNLRTDELNALASLNQSLTKHFIKYKQGVVAKPHTLIQIHQLDKNKIKIEGVAYQNLNQHAGHHTFLAYSPSGQQIEILNNEDNCKYRFQIEKAILSIASEQKQCQQFAGIYRLYD
;
A
#
# COMPACT_ATOMS: atom_id res chain seq x y z
N MET A 1 -20.74 -59.18 -30.42
CA MET A 1 -20.77 -59.64 -29.01
C MET A 1 -19.44 -59.24 -28.39
N LEU A 2 -19.48 -58.30 -27.44
CA LEU A 2 -18.45 -57.92 -26.47
C LEU A 2 -16.98 -57.80 -26.96
N SER A 3 -16.54 -56.56 -27.09
CA SER A 3 -15.17 -56.02 -26.92
C SER A 3 -14.73 -55.18 -28.12
N LEU A 4 -14.88 -53.85 -28.00
CA LEU A 4 -14.08 -52.80 -28.67
C LEU A 4 -14.63 -51.37 -28.43
N LEU A 5 -15.38 -51.14 -27.35
CA LEU A 5 -15.70 -49.80 -26.84
C LEU A 5 -15.26 -49.65 -25.38
N TYR A 6 -14.02 -50.08 -25.08
CA TYR A 6 -13.44 -49.95 -23.74
C TYR A 6 -12.06 -49.31 -23.81
N SER A 7 -12.01 -48.04 -24.22
CA SER A 7 -10.77 -47.26 -24.22
C SER A 7 -11.00 -45.74 -24.21
N GLN A 8 -11.88 -45.24 -23.34
CA GLN A 8 -12.00 -43.79 -23.11
C GLN A 8 -12.25 -43.42 -21.63
N PHE A 9 -12.00 -44.32 -20.67
CA PHE A 9 -12.16 -44.05 -19.24
C PHE A 9 -10.92 -44.46 -18.44
N LYS A 10 -9.79 -43.80 -18.69
CA LYS A 10 -8.69 -43.74 -17.73
C LYS A 10 -8.12 -42.34 -17.73
N LYS A 11 -8.68 -41.49 -16.87
CA LYS A 11 -8.02 -40.47 -16.01
C LYS A 11 -8.99 -39.34 -15.60
N PRO A 12 -9.97 -39.57 -14.71
CA PRO A 12 -10.65 -38.48 -14.03
C PRO A 12 -9.98 -38.09 -12.69
N PHE A 13 -8.74 -38.55 -12.44
CA PHE A 13 -8.04 -38.27 -11.17
C PHE A 13 -6.99 -37.15 -11.26
N TYR A 14 -6.66 -36.69 -12.47
CA TYR A 14 -5.61 -35.67 -12.68
C TYR A 14 -6.13 -34.22 -12.74
N ILE A 15 -7.44 -33.99 -12.68
CA ILE A 15 -8.04 -32.65 -12.78
C ILE A 15 -8.32 -32.04 -11.38
N LEU A 16 -8.18 -32.81 -10.31
CA LEU A 16 -8.50 -32.38 -8.94
C LEU A 16 -7.31 -31.92 -8.08
N LEU A 17 -6.11 -31.80 -8.65
CA LEU A 17 -4.88 -31.40 -7.91
C LEU A 17 -4.27 -30.05 -8.32
N ILE A 18 -4.90 -29.28 -9.22
CA ILE A 18 -4.29 -28.03 -9.75
C ILE A 18 -4.85 -26.74 -9.09
N ASN A 19 -5.91 -26.80 -8.28
CA ASN A 19 -6.50 -25.59 -7.68
C ASN A 19 -6.22 -25.37 -6.17
N MET A 20 -5.22 -26.05 -5.60
CA MET A 20 -4.67 -25.69 -4.27
C MET A 20 -3.30 -25.02 -4.37
N LEU A 21 -3.22 -23.96 -5.18
CA LEU A 21 -2.19 -22.92 -5.09
C LEU A 21 -2.86 -21.63 -4.63
N PHE A 22 -3.56 -21.69 -3.49
CA PHE A 22 -3.63 -20.52 -2.63
C PHE A 22 -2.21 -20.29 -2.11
N MET A 23 -1.42 -19.49 -2.82
CA MET A 23 -0.25 -18.88 -2.21
C MET A 23 -0.75 -18.11 -1.00
N SER A 24 -0.52 -18.66 0.19
CA SER A 24 -0.55 -17.87 1.41
C SER A 24 0.41 -16.71 1.19
N ILE A 25 -0.11 -15.50 1.36
CA ILE A 25 0.64 -14.26 1.15
C ILE A 25 1.59 -14.10 2.34
N ALA A 26 2.59 -14.95 2.47
CA ALA A 26 3.68 -14.79 3.42
C ALA A 26 4.68 -13.77 2.85
N GLN A 27 4.25 -12.51 2.65
CA GLN A 27 5.10 -11.46 2.07
C GLN A 27 6.21 -11.00 3.03
N ALA A 28 6.07 -11.26 4.33
CA ALA A 28 7.07 -10.83 5.30
C ALA A 28 8.28 -11.78 5.42
N SER A 29 8.09 -13.08 5.14
CA SER A 29 9.18 -14.04 4.98
C SER A 29 9.98 -13.83 3.69
N LEU A 30 9.62 -12.83 2.88
CA LEU A 30 10.20 -12.51 1.57
C LEU A 30 11.26 -11.39 1.60
N LEU A 31 11.36 -10.62 2.70
CA LEU A 31 12.26 -9.47 2.78
C LEU A 31 13.73 -9.81 2.56
N CYS A 32 14.14 -11.01 2.96
CA CYS A 32 15.53 -11.48 2.92
C CYS A 32 15.71 -12.82 2.21
N GLN A 33 14.76 -13.19 1.33
CA GLN A 33 14.93 -14.40 0.53
C GLN A 33 16.03 -14.20 -0.53
N PRO A 34 16.88 -15.22 -0.76
CA PRO A 34 18.06 -15.11 -1.63
C PRO A 34 17.75 -14.85 -3.11
N LYS A 35 16.47 -14.95 -3.53
CA LYS A 35 16.03 -14.71 -4.92
C LYS A 35 15.39 -13.35 -5.15
N ALA A 36 15.18 -12.53 -4.12
CA ALA A 36 14.45 -11.28 -4.24
C ALA A 36 15.40 -10.07 -4.10
N PHE A 37 15.69 -9.44 -5.24
CA PHE A 37 16.25 -8.09 -5.42
C PHE A 37 17.77 -7.87 -5.28
N SER A 38 18.39 -7.64 -6.44
CA SER A 38 19.67 -6.93 -6.62
C SER A 38 19.49 -5.43 -6.35
N LYS A 39 19.42 -5.03 -5.07
CA LYS A 39 19.53 -3.61 -4.69
C LYS A 39 20.62 -3.45 -3.64
N LYS A 40 21.49 -2.45 -3.81
CA LYS A 40 22.73 -2.22 -3.02
C LYS A 40 22.52 -2.21 -1.49
N ASN A 41 21.32 -1.95 -0.99
CA ASN A 41 21.04 -1.89 0.46
C ASN A 41 20.13 -3.01 0.99
N HIS A 42 19.77 -3.99 0.16
CA HIS A 42 19.09 -5.22 0.63
C HIS A 42 19.88 -5.91 1.75
N ALA A 43 21.21 -5.99 1.57
CA ALA A 43 22.13 -6.53 2.55
C ALA A 43 22.10 -5.81 3.91
N LEU A 44 21.73 -4.52 3.96
CA LEU A 44 21.63 -3.77 5.23
C LEU A 44 20.41 -4.21 6.04
N VAL A 45 19.25 -4.31 5.37
CA VAL A 45 17.98 -4.74 5.99
C VAL A 45 18.07 -6.19 6.48
N CYS A 46 18.87 -7.02 5.82
CA CYS A 46 19.02 -8.43 6.12
C CYS A 46 20.14 -8.77 7.12
N LYS A 47 20.82 -7.77 7.71
CA LYS A 47 21.79 -8.01 8.78
C LYS A 47 21.11 -8.65 10.01
N ASN A 48 21.86 -9.44 10.76
CA ASN A 48 21.37 -10.06 12.01
C ASN A 48 20.88 -9.03 13.04
N SER A 49 21.40 -7.80 13.00
CA SER A 49 20.95 -6.71 13.87
C SER A 49 19.49 -6.29 13.67
N PHE A 50 18.82 -6.77 12.62
CA PHE A 50 17.40 -6.52 12.36
C PHE A 50 16.55 -7.80 12.41
N ASN A 51 17.07 -8.89 13.00
CA ASN A 51 16.33 -10.16 13.13
C ASN A 51 14.99 -9.94 13.82
N ILE A 52 15.02 -9.32 15.00
CA ILE A 52 13.85 -9.16 15.87
C ILE A 52 12.81 -8.29 15.15
N GLU A 53 13.23 -7.17 14.58
CA GLU A 53 12.39 -6.25 13.83
C GLU A 53 11.73 -6.95 12.64
N ARG A 54 12.47 -7.78 11.88
CA ARG A 54 11.91 -8.56 10.78
C ARG A 54 10.90 -9.62 11.27
N ALA A 55 11.18 -10.29 12.38
CA ALA A 55 10.28 -11.29 12.95
C ALA A 55 8.98 -10.64 13.46
N THR A 56 9.10 -9.54 14.22
CA THR A 56 7.97 -8.74 14.70
C THR A 56 7.15 -8.18 13.54
N PHE A 57 7.80 -7.57 12.55
CA PHE A 57 7.14 -7.08 11.34
C PHE A 57 6.38 -8.20 10.63
N SER A 58 6.97 -9.40 10.55
CA SER A 58 6.31 -10.54 9.90
C SER A 58 5.06 -10.99 10.62
N GLN A 59 5.10 -11.01 11.94
CA GLN A 59 3.93 -11.32 12.75
C GLN A 59 2.84 -10.26 12.57
N VAL A 60 3.19 -8.97 12.65
CA VAL A 60 2.23 -7.86 12.44
C VAL A 60 1.60 -7.97 11.05
N PHE A 61 2.41 -8.06 10.00
CA PHE A 61 1.92 -8.14 8.63
C PHE A 61 0.97 -9.32 8.42
N ASN A 62 1.35 -10.52 8.88
CA ASN A 62 0.51 -11.71 8.75
C ASN A 62 -0.81 -11.55 9.51
N ASN A 63 -0.79 -10.98 10.72
CA ASN A 63 -2.01 -10.71 11.47
C ASN A 63 -2.91 -9.74 10.71
N VAL A 64 -2.37 -8.64 10.20
CA VAL A 64 -3.13 -7.66 9.42
C VAL A 64 -3.74 -8.30 8.17
N VAL A 65 -3.00 -9.11 7.41
CA VAL A 65 -3.54 -9.84 6.24
C VAL A 65 -4.78 -10.68 6.62
N LEU A 66 -4.79 -11.27 7.82
CA LEU A 66 -5.87 -12.16 8.26
C LEU A 66 -7.08 -11.41 8.84
N MET A 67 -6.87 -10.23 9.42
CA MET A 67 -7.92 -9.53 10.19
C MET A 67 -8.37 -8.19 9.59
N THR A 68 -7.61 -7.63 8.64
CA THR A 68 -7.94 -6.33 8.08
C THR A 68 -9.21 -6.41 7.24
N ASN A 69 -10.03 -5.38 7.37
CA ASN A 69 -11.10 -5.16 6.41
C ASN A 69 -10.59 -4.40 5.18
N ALA A 70 -9.39 -3.80 5.20
CA ALA A 70 -8.89 -3.08 4.04
C ALA A 70 -8.71 -4.01 2.82
N PRO A 71 -8.88 -3.49 1.59
CA PRO A 71 -8.70 -4.32 0.41
C PRO A 71 -7.28 -4.89 0.32
N LEU A 72 -7.17 -6.18 -0.01
CA LEU A 72 -5.87 -6.84 -0.17
C LEU A 72 -5.00 -6.16 -1.24
N THR A 73 -5.64 -5.55 -2.26
CA THR A 73 -4.99 -4.77 -3.31
C THR A 73 -4.20 -3.58 -2.73
N VAL A 74 -4.77 -2.86 -1.76
CA VAL A 74 -4.10 -1.76 -1.03
C VAL A 74 -2.94 -2.30 -0.22
N LEU A 75 -3.14 -3.40 0.51
CA LEU A 75 -2.11 -3.98 1.35
C LEU A 75 -0.88 -4.40 0.53
N GLN A 76 -1.11 -5.08 -0.61
CA GLN A 76 -0.07 -5.49 -1.53
C GLN A 76 0.64 -4.29 -2.19
N ALA A 77 -0.11 -3.30 -2.66
CA ALA A 77 0.47 -2.11 -3.31
C ALA A 77 1.34 -1.31 -2.34
N THR A 78 0.84 -1.05 -1.12
CA THR A 78 1.60 -0.33 -0.10
C THR A 78 2.78 -1.15 0.43
N GLN A 79 2.69 -2.48 0.43
CA GLN A 79 3.82 -3.36 0.77
C GLN A 79 4.96 -3.21 -0.23
N HIS A 80 4.66 -3.21 -1.53
CA HIS A 80 5.67 -2.97 -2.56
C HIS A 80 6.29 -1.57 -2.43
N MET A 81 5.45 -0.54 -2.18
CA MET A 81 5.91 0.83 -1.96
C MET A 81 6.90 0.91 -0.78
N TRP A 82 6.56 0.29 0.35
CA TRP A 82 7.43 0.24 1.54
C TRP A 82 8.73 -0.53 1.28
N GLN A 83 8.67 -1.68 0.60
CA GLN A 83 9.88 -2.44 0.23
C GLN A 83 10.86 -1.59 -0.57
N GLU A 84 10.38 -0.76 -1.49
CA GLU A 84 11.25 0.18 -2.20
C GLU A 84 11.90 1.23 -1.29
N ARG A 85 11.18 1.72 -0.27
CA ARG A 85 11.70 2.70 0.70
C ARG A 85 12.75 2.09 1.61
N ILE A 86 12.46 0.96 2.25
CA ILE A 86 13.39 0.33 3.19
C ILE A 86 14.68 -0.14 2.48
N TYR A 87 14.59 -0.57 1.22
CA TYR A 87 15.78 -0.88 0.41
C TYR A 87 16.52 0.36 -0.12
N ALA A 88 15.97 1.57 0.02
CA ALA A 88 16.70 2.81 -0.25
C ALA A 88 17.52 3.30 0.97
N CYS A 89 17.25 2.78 2.18
CA CYS A 89 17.96 3.19 3.38
C CYS A 89 19.47 2.92 3.33
N LYS A 90 20.26 3.92 3.75
CA LYS A 90 21.73 3.87 3.76
C LYS A 90 22.35 3.60 5.13
N ASN A 91 21.56 3.71 6.20
CA ASN A 91 22.02 3.56 7.58
C ASN A 91 20.97 2.84 8.43
N LYS A 92 21.38 2.40 9.63
CA LYS A 92 20.50 1.63 10.53
C LYS A 92 19.30 2.44 11.03
N ALA A 93 19.47 3.73 11.30
CA ALA A 93 18.41 4.60 11.79
C ALA A 93 17.24 4.70 10.81
N CYS A 94 17.54 4.85 9.51
CA CYS A 94 16.53 4.82 8.45
C CYS A 94 15.78 3.49 8.40
N VAL A 95 16.50 2.35 8.47
CA VAL A 95 15.85 1.03 8.45
C VAL A 95 14.91 0.86 9.64
N GLN A 96 15.35 1.25 10.84
CA GLN A 96 14.51 1.20 12.04
C GLN A 96 13.25 2.05 11.88
N GLN A 97 13.41 3.27 11.37
CA GLN A 97 12.31 4.17 11.15
C GLN A 97 11.30 3.62 10.14
N GLU A 98 11.75 3.01 9.04
CA GLU A 98 10.85 2.37 8.07
C GLU A 98 10.09 1.17 8.66
N PHE A 99 10.68 0.40 9.59
CA PHE A 99 9.94 -0.65 10.31
C PHE A 99 8.87 -0.07 11.22
N ASN A 100 9.18 1.00 11.95
CA ASN A 100 8.22 1.67 12.83
C ASN A 100 7.06 2.26 12.02
N LEU A 101 7.37 3.08 11.00
CA LEU A 101 6.36 3.69 10.13
C LEU A 101 5.44 2.66 9.49
N ARG A 102 6.01 1.56 8.99
CA ARG A 102 5.21 0.50 8.37
C ARG A 102 4.35 -0.25 9.37
N THR A 103 4.82 -0.45 10.60
CA THR A 103 4.02 -1.06 11.66
C THR A 103 2.80 -0.19 11.97
N ASP A 104 2.98 1.13 12.08
CA ASP A 104 1.89 2.08 12.29
C ASP A 104 0.89 2.07 11.12
N GLU A 105 1.37 2.07 9.87
CA GLU A 105 0.53 1.94 8.68
C GLU A 105 -0.30 0.64 8.68
N LEU A 106 0.32 -0.49 9.03
CA LEU A 106 -0.36 -1.79 9.08
C LEU A 106 -1.42 -1.82 10.18
N ASN A 107 -1.11 -1.27 11.36
CA ASN A 107 -2.07 -1.16 12.46
C ASN A 107 -3.24 -0.25 12.08
N ALA A 108 -2.97 0.87 11.40
CA ALA A 108 -4.02 1.73 10.87
C ALA A 108 -4.92 0.94 9.90
N LEU A 109 -4.36 0.26 8.90
CA LEU A 109 -5.11 -0.59 7.95
C LEU A 109 -5.93 -1.69 8.65
N ALA A 110 -5.40 -2.31 9.71
CA ALA A 110 -6.12 -3.32 10.48
C ALA A 110 -7.35 -2.75 11.21
N SER A 111 -7.30 -1.48 11.61
CA SER A 111 -8.37 -0.81 12.36
C SER A 111 -9.47 -0.18 11.49
N LEU A 112 -9.28 -0.14 10.16
CA LEU A 112 -10.21 0.53 9.26
C LEU A 112 -11.54 -0.22 9.08
N ASN A 113 -12.62 0.56 8.95
CA ASN A 113 -13.87 0.10 8.37
C ASN A 113 -13.82 0.28 6.84
N GLN A 114 -13.73 -0.84 6.11
CA GLN A 114 -13.57 -0.87 4.65
C GLN A 114 -14.68 -0.15 3.91
N SER A 115 -15.94 -0.35 4.34
CA SER A 115 -17.11 0.14 3.61
C SER A 115 -17.16 1.66 3.48
N LEU A 116 -16.45 2.37 4.36
CA LEU A 116 -16.43 3.82 4.44
C LEU A 116 -15.08 4.43 4.03
N THR A 117 -14.09 3.65 3.62
CA THR A 117 -12.75 4.18 3.30
C THR A 117 -12.32 3.84 1.88
N LYS A 118 -12.06 4.87 1.07
CA LYS A 118 -11.47 4.74 -0.26
C LYS A 118 -9.98 5.05 -0.21
N HIS A 119 -9.17 4.19 -0.82
CA HIS A 119 -7.71 4.34 -0.85
C HIS A 119 -7.25 4.75 -2.24
N PHE A 120 -6.42 5.77 -2.32
CA PHE A 120 -5.97 6.36 -3.58
C PHE A 120 -4.44 6.44 -3.60
N ILE A 121 -3.81 5.78 -4.57
CA ILE A 121 -2.35 5.81 -4.74
C ILE A 121 -2.02 6.70 -5.93
N LYS A 122 -0.99 7.55 -5.80
CA LYS A 122 -0.57 8.49 -6.85
C LYS A 122 0.05 7.76 -8.03
N TYR A 123 -0.30 8.18 -9.24
CA TYR A 123 0.21 7.65 -10.50
C TYR A 123 0.83 8.73 -11.37
N LYS A 124 1.84 8.33 -12.14
CA LYS A 124 2.43 9.14 -13.19
C LYS A 124 2.81 8.21 -14.34
N GLN A 125 2.33 8.52 -15.55
CA GLN A 125 2.65 7.74 -16.77
C GLN A 125 2.35 6.23 -16.63
N GLY A 126 1.22 5.89 -16.01
CA GLY A 126 0.75 4.50 -15.90
C GLY A 126 1.41 3.67 -14.80
N VAL A 127 2.37 4.21 -14.06
CA VAL A 127 3.01 3.55 -12.91
C VAL A 127 2.77 4.31 -11.61
N VAL A 128 2.92 3.63 -10.47
CA VAL A 128 2.90 4.27 -9.15
C VAL A 128 3.99 5.34 -9.10
N ALA A 129 3.58 6.56 -8.76
CA ALA A 129 4.47 7.72 -8.78
C ALA A 129 5.50 7.65 -7.65
N LYS A 130 6.71 8.16 -7.92
CA LYS A 130 7.74 8.42 -6.92
C LYS A 130 7.88 9.94 -6.70
N PRO A 131 7.99 10.42 -5.44
CA PRO A 131 7.88 9.61 -4.24
C PRO A 131 6.46 9.04 -4.04
N HIS A 132 6.41 7.91 -3.34
CA HIS A 132 5.18 7.21 -3.01
C HIS A 132 4.22 8.15 -2.27
N THR A 133 2.94 8.17 -2.68
CA THR A 133 1.91 9.00 -2.04
C THR A 133 0.60 8.25 -1.99
N LEU A 134 -0.02 8.25 -0.81
CA LEU A 134 -1.30 7.62 -0.52
C LEU A 134 -2.26 8.70 0.02
N ILE A 135 -3.50 8.68 -0.45
CA ILE A 135 -4.62 9.45 0.08
C ILE A 135 -5.70 8.46 0.51
N GLN A 136 -6.28 8.68 1.67
CA GLN A 136 -7.44 7.95 2.19
C GLN A 136 -8.59 8.93 2.35
N ILE A 137 -9.75 8.57 1.82
CA ILE A 137 -10.98 9.34 1.98
C ILE A 137 -11.95 8.49 2.80
N HIS A 138 -12.22 8.93 4.01
CA HIS A 138 -13.13 8.30 4.95
C HIS A 138 -14.49 9.02 4.92
N GLN A 139 -15.56 8.28 4.68
CA GLN A 139 -16.92 8.77 4.82
C GLN A 139 -17.30 8.78 6.30
N LEU A 140 -17.55 9.96 6.87
CA LEU A 140 -17.94 10.12 8.27
C LEU A 140 -19.46 10.02 8.45
N ASP A 141 -20.20 10.67 7.55
CA ASP A 141 -21.66 10.60 7.43
C ASP A 141 -22.05 10.81 5.95
N LYS A 142 -23.33 10.94 5.59
CA LYS A 142 -23.75 11.11 4.18
C LYS A 142 -23.16 12.35 3.48
N ASN A 143 -22.81 13.38 4.25
CA ASN A 143 -22.46 14.71 3.76
C ASN A 143 -21.04 15.15 4.17
N LYS A 144 -20.31 14.34 4.93
CA LYS A 144 -18.99 14.69 5.47
C LYS A 144 -17.97 13.60 5.23
N ILE A 145 -16.77 14.03 4.86
CA ILE A 145 -15.60 13.18 4.68
C ILE A 145 -14.43 13.70 5.52
N LYS A 146 -13.58 12.77 5.95
CA LYS A 146 -12.24 13.02 6.45
C LYS A 146 -11.26 12.57 5.37
N ILE A 147 -10.24 13.37 5.11
CA ILE A 147 -9.18 13.03 4.16
C ILE A 147 -7.88 12.95 4.94
N GLU A 148 -7.21 11.83 4.81
CA GLU A 148 -5.87 11.60 5.33
C GLU A 148 -4.93 11.32 4.18
N GLY A 149 -3.67 11.70 4.32
CA GLY A 149 -2.70 11.47 3.27
C GLY A 149 -1.28 11.44 3.79
N VAL A 150 -0.46 10.69 3.08
CA VAL A 150 0.97 10.58 3.35
C VAL A 150 1.73 10.62 2.04
N ALA A 151 2.67 11.54 1.94
CA ALA A 151 3.62 11.62 0.82
C ALA A 151 5.04 11.43 1.37
N TYR A 152 5.61 10.25 1.11
CA TYR A 152 6.96 9.92 1.59
C TYR A 152 8.01 10.80 0.89
N GLN A 153 9.15 11.06 1.53
CA GLN A 153 10.27 11.74 0.86
C GLN A 153 11.26 10.72 0.29
N ASN A 154 11.97 11.11 -0.78
CA ASN A 154 13.01 10.26 -1.38
C ASN A 154 14.33 10.43 -0.62
N LEU A 155 14.92 9.32 -0.17
CA LEU A 155 15.89 9.29 0.93
C LEU A 155 17.33 9.49 0.47
N ASN A 156 17.94 10.58 0.93
CA ASN A 156 19.38 10.62 1.16
C ASN A 156 19.74 11.03 2.60
N GLN A 157 18.95 11.86 3.30
CA GLN A 157 19.39 12.37 4.60
C GLN A 157 18.31 12.56 5.68
N HIS A 158 17.02 12.58 5.36
CA HIS A 158 15.95 12.63 6.37
C HIS A 158 14.81 11.71 5.94
N ALA A 159 14.53 10.69 6.74
CA ALA A 159 13.29 9.94 6.59
C ALA A 159 12.17 10.83 7.13
N GLY A 160 11.43 11.41 6.21
CA GLY A 160 10.31 12.29 6.47
C GLY A 160 9.17 11.92 5.54
N HIS A 161 7.97 12.25 5.96
CA HIS A 161 6.79 12.21 5.12
C HIS A 161 6.00 13.49 5.36
N HIS A 162 5.29 13.95 4.34
CA HIS A 162 4.31 15.01 4.50
C HIS A 162 2.98 14.36 4.81
N THR A 163 2.27 14.91 5.78
CA THR A 163 0.92 14.53 6.17
C THR A 163 -0.10 15.43 5.49
N PHE A 164 -1.27 14.87 5.21
CA PHE A 164 -2.44 15.60 4.79
C PHE A 164 -3.56 15.25 5.77
N LEU A 165 -4.23 16.27 6.30
CA LEU A 165 -5.42 16.08 7.11
C LEU A 165 -6.43 17.17 6.76
N ALA A 166 -7.64 16.76 6.39
CA ALA A 166 -8.73 17.70 6.17
C ALA A 166 -10.09 17.08 6.51
N TYR A 167 -11.03 17.96 6.85
CA TYR A 167 -12.44 17.64 7.00
C TYR A 167 -13.23 18.49 6.02
N SER A 168 -14.12 17.87 5.27
CA SER A 168 -14.79 18.54 4.17
C SER A 168 -16.20 18.00 3.96
N PRO A 169 -17.14 18.81 3.40
CA PRO A 169 -18.35 18.27 2.82
C PRO A 169 -18.02 17.23 1.75
N SER A 170 -18.86 16.20 1.62
CA SER A 170 -18.76 15.24 0.53
C SER A 170 -19.21 15.87 -0.79
N GLY A 171 -18.48 15.62 -1.87
CA GLY A 171 -18.80 16.13 -3.20
C GLY A 171 -17.83 15.60 -4.24
N GLN A 172 -18.16 15.80 -5.52
CA GLN A 172 -17.28 15.40 -6.63
C GLN A 172 -16.14 16.40 -6.83
N GLN A 173 -16.38 17.69 -6.64
CA GLN A 173 -15.37 18.73 -6.70
C GLN A 173 -15.38 19.52 -5.40
N ILE A 174 -14.24 19.62 -4.75
CA ILE A 174 -14.15 20.22 -3.42
C ILE A 174 -12.86 21.03 -3.29
N GLU A 175 -12.97 22.24 -2.75
CA GLU A 175 -11.81 23.00 -2.30
C GLU A 175 -11.50 22.63 -0.85
N ILE A 176 -10.25 22.27 -0.61
CA ILE A 176 -9.82 21.65 0.64
C ILE A 176 -8.58 22.38 1.13
N LEU A 177 -8.60 22.77 2.39
CA LEU A 177 -7.44 23.25 3.11
C LEU A 177 -6.80 22.07 3.83
N ASN A 178 -5.51 21.82 3.60
CA ASN A 178 -4.75 20.88 4.40
C ASN A 178 -4.43 21.53 5.75
N ASN A 179 -4.91 20.92 6.83
CA ASN A 179 -4.73 21.43 8.19
C ASN A 179 -3.28 21.36 8.68
N GLU A 180 -2.44 20.54 8.05
CA GLU A 180 -1.04 20.33 8.44
C GLU A 180 -0.11 21.45 7.97
N ASP A 181 -0.37 22.05 6.81
CA ASP A 181 0.52 23.03 6.16
C ASP A 181 -0.20 24.26 5.58
N ASN A 182 -1.52 24.36 5.76
CA ASN A 182 -2.39 25.41 5.21
C ASN A 182 -2.37 25.53 3.68
N CYS A 183 -1.97 24.46 2.98
CA CYS A 183 -2.06 24.42 1.52
C CYS A 183 -3.50 24.19 1.05
N LYS A 184 -3.91 24.96 0.04
CA LYS A 184 -5.22 24.81 -0.61
C LYS A 184 -5.10 23.90 -1.82
N TYR A 185 -6.04 22.97 -1.91
CA TYR A 185 -6.12 21.99 -2.97
C TYR A 185 -7.53 21.92 -3.52
N ARG A 186 -7.64 21.62 -4.82
CA ARG A 186 -8.89 21.26 -5.47
C ARG A 186 -8.89 19.76 -5.73
N PHE A 187 -9.83 19.07 -5.11
CA PHE A 187 -10.05 17.64 -5.29
C PHE A 187 -11.16 17.46 -6.33
N GLN A 188 -10.94 16.56 -7.27
CA GLN A 188 -11.94 16.09 -8.23
C GLN A 188 -11.98 14.56 -8.21
N ILE A 189 -13.09 14.01 -7.78
CA ILE A 189 -13.29 12.56 -7.64
C ILE A 189 -14.25 12.10 -8.72
N GLU A 190 -13.73 11.30 -9.66
CA GLU A 190 -14.49 10.75 -10.77
C GLU A 190 -14.27 9.23 -10.83
N LYS A 191 -15.30 8.48 -10.39
CA LYS A 191 -15.27 7.01 -10.33
C LYS A 191 -14.03 6.50 -9.56
N ALA A 192 -13.07 5.90 -10.25
CA ALA A 192 -11.86 5.31 -9.71
C ALA A 192 -10.63 6.26 -9.78
N ILE A 193 -10.84 7.52 -10.16
CA ILE A 193 -9.77 8.52 -10.29
C ILE A 193 -10.02 9.66 -9.31
N LEU A 194 -8.94 10.05 -8.63
CA LEU A 194 -8.88 11.27 -7.84
C LEU A 194 -7.82 12.18 -8.47
N SER A 195 -8.22 13.38 -8.86
CA SER A 195 -7.34 14.44 -9.34
C SER A 195 -7.19 15.49 -8.24
N ILE A 196 -5.96 15.80 -7.86
CA ILE A 196 -5.64 16.84 -6.89
C ILE A 196 -4.82 17.92 -7.60
N ALA A 197 -5.28 19.17 -7.53
CA ALA A 197 -4.56 20.33 -8.07
C ALA A 197 -4.35 21.38 -6.98
N SER A 198 -3.30 22.19 -7.11
CA SER A 198 -3.12 23.40 -6.32
C SER A 198 -2.53 24.50 -7.20
N GLU A 199 -2.99 25.73 -7.00
CA GLU A 199 -2.45 26.93 -7.66
C GLU A 199 -1.22 27.47 -6.91
N GLN A 200 -1.01 27.04 -5.66
CA GLN A 200 0.11 27.45 -4.84
C GLN A 200 1.35 26.61 -5.19
N LYS A 201 2.43 27.28 -5.64
CA LYS A 201 3.67 26.61 -6.08
C LYS A 201 4.31 25.75 -4.98
N GLN A 202 4.18 26.15 -3.73
CA GLN A 202 4.67 25.39 -2.58
C GLN A 202 3.80 24.17 -2.21
N CYS A 203 2.57 24.09 -2.74
CA CYS A 203 1.57 23.09 -2.41
C CYS A 203 1.43 22.04 -3.52
N GLN A 204 2.54 21.56 -4.05
CA GLN A 204 2.54 20.59 -5.16
C GLN A 204 2.78 19.15 -4.71
N GLN A 205 3.05 18.93 -3.42
CA GLN A 205 3.41 17.62 -2.88
C GLN A 205 2.31 16.58 -3.16
N PHE A 206 1.06 16.93 -2.85
CA PHE A 206 -0.11 16.07 -3.07
C PHE A 206 -0.77 16.27 -4.45
N ALA A 207 -0.34 17.26 -5.25
CA ALA A 207 -0.92 17.49 -6.57
C ALA A 207 -0.59 16.35 -7.54
N GLY A 208 -1.58 15.86 -8.29
CA GLY A 208 -1.42 14.80 -9.27
C GLY A 208 -2.67 13.95 -9.46
N ILE A 209 -2.50 12.84 -10.18
CA ILE A 209 -3.56 11.89 -10.49
C ILE A 209 -3.39 10.65 -9.61
N TYR A 210 -4.48 10.16 -9.07
CA TYR A 210 -4.53 9.01 -8.19
C TYR A 210 -5.53 7.98 -8.69
N ARG A 211 -5.26 6.71 -8.42
CA ARG A 211 -6.15 5.59 -8.73
C ARG A 211 -6.69 4.97 -7.46
N LEU A 212 -7.97 4.61 -7.50
CA LEU A 212 -8.66 3.89 -6.43
C LEU A 212 -8.11 2.47 -6.30
N TYR A 213 -7.97 2.04 -5.06
CA TYR A 213 -7.71 0.66 -4.64
C TYR A 213 -8.80 0.29 -3.64
N ASP A 214 -9.78 -0.46 -4.13
CA ASP A 214 -10.92 -1.00 -3.39
C ASP A 214 -10.88 -2.54 -3.32
#